data_AF-A0A4Q1C9S6-F1
#
_entry.id   AF-A0A4Q1C9S6-F1
#
_cell.length_a   1.000
_cell.length_b   1.000
_cell.length_c   1.000
_cell.angle_alpha   90.00
_cell.angle_beta   90.00
_cell.angle_gamma   90.00
#
_symmetry.space_group_name_H-M   'P 1'
#
loop_
_entity.id
_entity.type
_entity.pdbx_description
1 polymer ?
#
loop_
_entity_poly.entity_id
_entity_poly.type
_entity_poly.pdbx_seq_one_letter_code
_entity_poly.pdbx_strand_id
1 'polypeptide(L)'
;MTLTADMEDELKVAMLHHVRYEITHCLIIPAWREDAPMLKEAIFLSFFVHARNLIHFFERERKDPTQDDVYASDYGFPRRDISLAADDRMRFGKDMMHITSRRERHTTITKPWPILQTYSALKPVGYDFSQHIVRNFAPRLSVAERGAWMELSSLLSSPSAQLICTKEEPKLPETTRGK
;
A
#
# COMPACT_ATOMS: atom_id res chain seq x y z
N MET A 1 -14.44 -13.19 27.95
CA MET A 1 -13.62 -12.31 28.80
C MET A 1 -13.71 -10.93 28.19
N THR A 2 -14.31 -9.95 28.88
CA THR A 2 -14.50 -8.59 28.35
C THR A 2 -13.24 -7.78 28.66
N LEU A 3 -12.64 -7.14 27.65
CA LEU A 3 -11.50 -6.26 27.84
C LEU A 3 -11.95 -5.00 28.59
N THR A 4 -11.07 -4.42 29.40
CA THR A 4 -11.31 -3.09 29.97
C THR A 4 -11.01 -2.03 28.92
N ALA A 5 -11.57 -0.82 29.07
CA ALA A 5 -11.31 0.28 28.13
C ALA A 5 -9.80 0.61 28.01
N ASP A 6 -9.06 0.53 29.12
CA ASP A 6 -7.61 0.75 29.13
C ASP A 6 -6.86 -0.32 28.33
N MET A 7 -7.27 -1.60 28.46
CA MET A 7 -6.68 -2.70 27.68
C MET A 7 -6.98 -2.57 26.18
N GLU A 8 -8.19 -2.13 25.82
CA GLU A 8 -8.54 -1.88 24.42
C GLU A 8 -7.71 -0.73 23.82
N ASP A 9 -7.46 0.33 24.60
CA ASP A 9 -6.65 1.46 24.18
C ASP A 9 -5.15 1.09 24.03
N GLU A 10 -4.61 0.26 24.93
CA GLU A 10 -3.27 -0.31 24.78
C GLU A 10 -3.14 -1.20 23.54
N LEU A 11 -4.13 -2.07 23.29
CA LEU A 11 -4.17 -2.90 22.09
C LEU A 11 -4.22 -2.05 20.82
N LYS A 12 -5.01 -0.97 20.80
CA LYS A 12 -5.05 -0.03 19.66
C LYS A 12 -3.68 0.56 19.37
N VAL A 13 -2.93 0.96 20.39
CA VAL A 13 -1.55 1.46 20.21
C VAL A 13 -0.63 0.37 19.69
N ALA A 14 -0.73 -0.86 20.22
CA ALA A 14 0.06 -1.99 19.72
C ALA A 14 -0.22 -2.28 18.23
N MET A 15 -1.47 -2.11 17.79
CA MET A 15 -1.86 -2.30 16.38
C MET A 15 -1.20 -1.31 15.41
N LEU A 16 -0.68 -0.17 15.88
CA LEU A 16 0.03 0.78 15.01
C LEU A 16 1.26 0.15 14.34
N HIS A 17 1.90 -0.84 14.96
CA HIS A 17 2.99 -1.58 14.31
C HIS A 17 2.51 -2.29 13.03
N HIS A 18 1.35 -2.94 13.08
CA HIS A 18 0.75 -3.61 11.93
C HIS A 18 0.28 -2.63 10.86
N VAL A 19 -0.30 -1.49 11.28
CA VAL A 19 -0.68 -0.44 10.32
C VAL A 19 0.56 0.12 9.60
N ARG A 20 1.67 0.34 10.32
CA ARG A 20 2.95 0.75 9.74
C ARG A 20 3.48 -0.28 8.74
N TYR A 21 3.35 -1.56 9.06
CA TYR A 21 3.75 -2.67 8.20
C TYR A 21 3.01 -2.61 6.87
N GLU A 22 1.68 -2.45 6.89
CA GLU A 22 0.85 -2.35 5.67
C GLU A 22 1.24 -1.12 4.83
N ILE A 23 1.43 0.05 5.44
CA ILE A 23 1.85 1.27 4.73
C ILE A 23 3.23 1.09 4.10
N THR A 24 4.18 0.50 4.84
CA THR A 24 5.53 0.24 4.34
C THR A 24 5.50 -0.68 3.12
N HIS A 25 4.85 -1.84 3.21
CA HIS A 25 4.85 -2.82 2.13
C HIS A 25 4.01 -2.40 0.92
N CYS A 26 3.06 -1.48 1.10
CA CYS A 26 2.34 -0.88 -0.01
C CYS A 26 3.15 0.24 -0.69
N LEU A 27 3.76 1.13 0.07
CA LEU A 27 4.27 2.41 -0.47
C LEU A 27 5.79 2.50 -0.60
N ILE A 28 6.53 1.52 -0.09
CA ILE A 28 7.97 1.37 -0.29
C ILE A 28 8.17 0.17 -1.22
N ILE A 29 7.97 0.40 -2.52
CA ILE A 29 8.01 -0.65 -3.54
C ILE A 29 9.48 -0.92 -3.90
N PRO A 30 9.98 -2.15 -3.73
CA PRO A 30 11.36 -2.48 -4.09
C PRO A 30 11.56 -2.40 -5.60
N ALA A 31 12.79 -2.11 -6.01
CA ALA A 31 13.18 -2.23 -7.41
C ALA A 31 13.00 -3.69 -7.88
N TRP A 32 12.50 -3.87 -9.09
CA TRP A 32 12.46 -5.18 -9.76
C TRP A 32 13.34 -5.15 -11.00
N ARG A 33 13.73 -6.33 -11.46
CA ARG A 33 14.53 -6.54 -12.66
C ARG A 33 13.67 -7.13 -13.76
N GLU A 34 13.87 -6.68 -15.00
CA GLU A 34 13.02 -7.10 -16.12
C GLU A 34 13.25 -8.56 -16.56
N ASP A 35 14.44 -9.08 -16.35
CA ASP A 35 14.80 -10.48 -16.60
C ASP A 35 14.27 -11.45 -15.53
N ALA A 36 13.58 -10.96 -14.49
CA ALA A 36 12.90 -11.77 -13.49
C ALA A 36 11.39 -11.47 -13.44
N PRO A 37 10.61 -11.93 -14.46
CA PRO A 37 9.18 -11.63 -14.53
C PRO A 37 8.39 -12.13 -13.30
N MET A 38 8.79 -13.25 -12.70
CA MET A 38 8.15 -13.77 -11.49
C MET A 38 8.37 -12.86 -10.26
N LEU A 39 9.52 -12.19 -10.18
CA LEU A 39 9.77 -11.22 -9.11
C LEU A 39 8.87 -9.99 -9.26
N LYS A 40 8.73 -9.49 -10.49
CA LYS A 40 7.82 -8.38 -10.79
C LYS A 40 6.38 -8.69 -10.39
N GLU A 41 5.88 -9.88 -10.75
CA GLU A 41 4.52 -10.31 -10.37
C GLU A 41 4.38 -10.47 -8.85
N ALA A 42 5.39 -11.01 -8.16
CA ALA A 42 5.36 -11.13 -6.70
C ALA A 42 5.29 -9.76 -6.00
N ILE A 43 6.07 -8.79 -6.47
CA ILE A 43 6.05 -7.40 -5.96
C ILE A 43 4.70 -6.76 -6.21
N PHE A 44 4.14 -6.91 -7.41
CA PHE A 44 2.83 -6.34 -7.75
C PHE A 44 1.70 -6.99 -6.93
N LEU A 45 1.74 -8.31 -6.76
CA LEU A 45 0.78 -9.02 -5.92
C LEU A 45 0.84 -8.50 -4.47
N SER A 46 2.04 -8.39 -3.88
CA SER A 46 2.22 -7.84 -2.54
C SER A 46 1.68 -6.42 -2.45
N PHE A 47 2.06 -5.53 -3.37
CA PHE A 47 1.56 -4.15 -3.44
C PHE A 47 0.03 -4.09 -3.38
N PHE A 48 -0.65 -4.88 -4.21
CA PHE A 48 -2.11 -4.85 -4.31
C PHE A 48 -2.83 -5.46 -3.12
N VAL A 49 -2.25 -6.46 -2.46
CA VAL A 49 -2.78 -6.99 -1.19
C VAL A 49 -2.79 -5.89 -0.13
N HIS A 50 -1.66 -5.22 0.08
CA HIS A 50 -1.56 -4.15 1.07
C HIS A 50 -2.38 -2.92 0.67
N ALA A 51 -2.43 -2.56 -0.61
CA ALA A 51 -3.27 -1.47 -1.10
C ALA A 51 -4.75 -1.70 -0.78
N ARG A 52 -5.25 -2.93 -0.96
CA ARG A 52 -6.63 -3.30 -0.62
C ARG A 52 -6.91 -3.11 0.88
N ASN A 53 -5.99 -3.55 1.75
CA ASN A 53 -6.11 -3.38 3.20
C ASN A 53 -6.14 -1.91 3.58
N LEU A 54 -5.23 -1.09 3.02
CA LEU A 54 -5.16 0.34 3.30
C LEU A 54 -6.39 1.11 2.80
N ILE A 55 -6.91 0.78 1.61
CA ILE A 55 -8.17 1.35 1.12
C ILE A 55 -9.30 1.06 2.10
N HIS A 56 -9.40 -0.18 2.60
CA HIS A 56 -10.40 -0.52 3.61
C HIS A 56 -10.19 0.27 4.91
N PHE A 57 -8.95 0.32 5.40
CA PHE A 57 -8.55 1.02 6.63
C PHE A 57 -8.87 2.53 6.61
N PHE A 58 -8.63 3.22 5.48
CA PHE A 58 -8.82 4.67 5.36
C PHE A 58 -10.25 5.09 4.99
N GLU A 59 -11.00 4.24 4.25
CA GLU A 59 -12.33 4.59 3.72
C GLU A 59 -13.48 4.10 4.58
N ARG A 60 -13.24 3.18 5.49
CA ARG A 60 -14.29 2.60 6.32
C ARG A 60 -14.23 3.17 7.73
N GLU A 61 -15.35 3.03 8.39
CA GLU A 61 -15.51 3.29 9.81
C GLU A 61 -16.16 2.07 10.42
N ARG A 62 -15.90 1.86 11.71
CA ARG A 62 -16.51 0.81 12.50
C ARG A 62 -18.03 1.00 12.51
N LYS A 63 -18.77 0.07 11.92
CA LYS A 63 -20.25 0.06 11.95
C LYS A 63 -20.80 -0.74 13.10
N ASP A 64 -20.09 -1.79 13.49
CA ASP A 64 -20.47 -2.70 14.56
C ASP A 64 -19.34 -2.73 15.60
N PRO A 65 -19.62 -2.36 16.87
CA PRO A 65 -18.63 -2.41 17.95
C PRO A 65 -18.02 -3.80 18.19
N THR A 66 -18.67 -4.87 17.75
CA THR A 66 -18.19 -6.25 17.91
C THR A 66 -17.18 -6.69 16.85
N GLN A 67 -17.00 -5.90 15.78
CA GLN A 67 -15.96 -6.15 14.79
C GLN A 67 -14.57 -5.94 15.40
N ASP A 68 -13.61 -6.78 15.04
CA ASP A 68 -12.22 -6.70 15.51
C ASP A 68 -11.33 -5.86 14.59
N ASP A 69 -11.81 -5.52 13.39
CA ASP A 69 -11.14 -4.63 12.45
C ASP A 69 -10.78 -3.27 13.09
N VAL A 70 -9.62 -2.74 12.75
CA VAL A 70 -9.18 -1.37 13.11
C VAL A 70 -9.28 -0.45 11.90
N TYR A 71 -9.62 0.82 12.15
CA TYR A 71 -9.79 1.84 11.11
C TYR A 71 -8.98 3.10 11.43
N ALA A 72 -8.70 3.93 10.42
CA ALA A 72 -7.97 5.19 10.64
C ALA A 72 -8.68 6.10 11.66
N SER A 73 -10.02 6.07 11.69
CA SER A 73 -10.85 6.81 12.66
C SER A 73 -10.64 6.37 14.11
N ASP A 74 -10.25 5.12 14.36
CA ASP A 74 -9.93 4.63 15.72
C ASP A 74 -8.70 5.35 16.30
N TYR A 75 -7.90 6.00 15.45
CA TYR A 75 -6.74 6.80 15.82
C TYR A 75 -7.01 8.32 15.75
N GLY A 76 -8.27 8.74 15.57
CA GLY A 76 -8.62 10.15 15.40
C GLY A 76 -8.18 10.74 14.05
N PHE A 77 -7.88 9.90 13.05
CA PHE A 77 -7.64 10.34 11.69
C PHE A 77 -8.94 10.24 10.88
N PRO A 78 -9.42 11.34 10.25
CA PRO A 78 -10.70 11.31 9.55
C PRO A 78 -10.67 10.34 8.37
N ARG A 79 -11.82 9.72 8.09
CA ARG A 79 -12.02 8.92 6.89
C ARG A 79 -11.62 9.72 5.65
N ARG A 80 -10.92 9.07 4.72
CA ARG A 80 -10.57 9.66 3.42
C ARG A 80 -10.94 8.73 2.29
N ASP A 81 -11.64 9.28 1.31
CA ASP A 81 -11.94 8.58 0.07
C ASP A 81 -10.68 8.53 -0.80
N ILE A 82 -10.28 7.33 -1.22
CA ILE A 82 -9.14 7.14 -2.11
C ILE A 82 -9.65 7.29 -3.53
N SER A 83 -9.25 8.37 -4.22
CA SER A 83 -9.70 8.67 -5.57
C SER A 83 -9.12 7.68 -6.60
N LEU A 84 -9.73 6.50 -6.70
CA LEU A 84 -9.42 5.44 -7.66
C LEU A 84 -10.65 5.10 -8.49
N ALA A 85 -10.45 4.96 -9.80
CA ALA A 85 -11.50 4.55 -10.71
C ALA A 85 -12.09 3.19 -10.30
N ALA A 86 -13.41 3.02 -10.48
CA ALA A 86 -14.10 1.79 -10.11
C ALA A 86 -13.53 0.55 -10.83
N ASP A 87 -13.05 0.73 -12.07
CA ASP A 87 -12.40 -0.34 -12.83
C ASP A 87 -11.07 -0.77 -12.18
N ASP A 88 -10.22 0.19 -11.78
CA ASP A 88 -8.96 -0.12 -11.08
C ASP A 88 -9.20 -0.87 -9.76
N ARG A 89 -10.24 -0.47 -9.01
CA ARG A 89 -10.67 -1.19 -7.79
C ARG A 89 -11.10 -2.63 -8.08
N MET A 90 -11.79 -2.86 -9.18
CA MET A 90 -12.23 -4.20 -9.60
C MET A 90 -11.03 -5.08 -9.99
N ARG A 91 -10.02 -4.49 -10.64
CA ARG A 91 -8.85 -5.21 -11.16
C ARG A 91 -8.04 -5.91 -10.07
N PHE A 92 -7.68 -5.24 -8.99
CA PHE A 92 -6.92 -5.89 -7.92
C PHE A 92 -7.79 -6.70 -6.95
N GLY A 93 -9.07 -6.34 -6.78
CA GLY A 93 -9.98 -7.08 -5.91
C GLY A 93 -10.43 -8.42 -6.49
N LYS A 94 -10.75 -8.46 -7.79
CA LYS A 94 -11.34 -9.63 -8.45
C LYS A 94 -10.44 -10.23 -9.53
N ASP A 95 -9.91 -9.43 -10.43
CA ASP A 95 -9.16 -9.97 -11.57
C ASP A 95 -7.80 -10.51 -11.15
N MET A 96 -7.12 -9.93 -10.16
CA MET A 96 -5.86 -10.46 -9.67
C MET A 96 -6.05 -11.74 -8.82
N MET A 97 -7.08 -11.78 -7.98
CA MET A 97 -7.27 -12.86 -7.00
C MET A 97 -8.03 -14.08 -7.52
N HIS A 98 -8.84 -13.92 -8.57
CA HIS A 98 -9.69 -15.01 -9.08
C HIS A 98 -9.42 -15.29 -10.55
N ILE A 99 -9.51 -16.56 -10.95
CA ILE A 99 -9.56 -16.96 -12.36
C ILE A 99 -10.96 -16.59 -12.89
N THR A 100 -11.05 -15.49 -13.65
CA THR A 100 -12.35 -15.00 -14.17
C THR A 100 -12.22 -14.66 -15.65
N SER A 101 -13.30 -14.92 -16.42
CA SER A 101 -13.39 -14.52 -17.83
C SER A 101 -13.30 -13.00 -18.03
N ARG A 102 -13.57 -12.20 -16.99
CA ARG A 102 -13.43 -10.74 -17.05
C ARG A 102 -11.99 -10.27 -17.22
N ARG A 103 -11.00 -11.13 -16.96
CA ARG A 103 -9.57 -10.86 -17.24
C ARG A 103 -9.31 -10.56 -18.72
N GLU A 104 -10.11 -11.12 -19.62
CA GLU A 104 -9.97 -10.93 -21.08
C GLU A 104 -10.34 -9.51 -21.54
N ARG A 105 -11.06 -8.74 -20.70
CA ARG A 105 -11.33 -7.32 -20.97
C ARG A 105 -10.06 -6.48 -20.95
N HIS A 106 -8.99 -7.01 -20.35
CA HIS A 106 -7.71 -6.33 -20.29
C HIS A 106 -6.73 -6.89 -21.33
N THR A 107 -6.55 -6.16 -22.43
CA THR A 107 -5.53 -6.44 -23.47
C THR A 107 -4.12 -6.09 -23.00
N THR A 108 -3.09 -6.46 -23.78
CA THR A 108 -1.70 -5.99 -23.60
C THR A 108 -1.56 -4.47 -23.60
N ILE A 109 -2.57 -3.72 -24.08
CA ILE A 109 -2.63 -2.25 -24.08
C ILE A 109 -3.19 -1.70 -22.74
N THR A 110 -4.10 -2.43 -22.10
CA THR A 110 -4.65 -2.09 -20.77
C THR A 110 -3.86 -2.70 -19.60
N LYS A 111 -2.93 -3.60 -19.90
CA LYS A 111 -1.77 -3.90 -19.07
C LYS A 111 -0.73 -2.82 -19.34
N PRO A 112 -0.17 -2.16 -18.33
CA PRO A 112 0.17 -2.73 -17.02
C PRO A 112 -0.94 -2.65 -15.96
N TRP A 113 -0.74 -3.38 -14.85
CA TRP A 113 -1.54 -3.21 -13.64
C TRP A 113 -1.48 -1.74 -13.16
N PRO A 114 -2.54 -1.19 -12.52
CA PRO A 114 -2.63 0.24 -12.21
C PRO A 114 -1.81 0.63 -10.97
N ILE A 115 -0.54 0.18 -10.90
CA ILE A 115 0.37 0.42 -9.79
C ILE A 115 0.56 1.93 -9.58
N LEU A 116 0.87 2.66 -10.65
CA LEU A 116 1.11 4.11 -10.59
C LEU A 116 -0.11 4.88 -10.10
N GLN A 117 -1.30 4.54 -10.63
CA GLN A 117 -2.56 5.18 -10.26
C GLN A 117 -2.90 4.89 -8.78
N THR A 118 -2.80 3.63 -8.38
CA THR A 118 -3.07 3.18 -7.00
C THR A 118 -2.09 3.81 -6.02
N TYR A 119 -0.80 3.81 -6.35
CA TYR A 119 0.25 4.43 -5.56
C TYR A 119 0.02 5.93 -5.40
N SER A 120 -0.25 6.63 -6.50
CA SER A 120 -0.48 8.08 -6.49
C SER A 120 -1.70 8.48 -5.65
N ALA A 121 -2.74 7.63 -5.63
CA ALA A 121 -3.92 7.85 -4.81
C ALA A 121 -3.68 7.57 -3.32
N LEU A 122 -2.93 6.52 -2.99
CA LEU A 122 -2.70 6.09 -1.59
C LEU A 122 -1.57 6.86 -0.89
N LYS A 123 -0.49 7.19 -1.61
CA LYS A 123 0.72 7.77 -1.02
C LYS A 123 0.47 9.04 -0.20
N PRO A 124 -0.31 10.03 -0.68
CA PRO A 124 -0.59 11.23 0.10
C PRO A 124 -1.34 10.92 1.41
N VAL A 125 -2.29 9.97 1.36
CA VAL A 125 -3.07 9.57 2.54
C VAL A 125 -2.21 8.82 3.54
N GLY A 126 -1.37 7.90 3.08
CA GLY A 126 -0.39 7.20 3.93
C GLY A 126 0.63 8.15 4.56
N TYR A 127 1.10 9.15 3.81
CA TYR A 127 1.97 10.20 4.34
C TYR A 127 1.29 11.01 5.44
N ASP A 128 0.08 11.52 5.17
CA ASP A 128 -0.66 12.32 6.16
C ASP A 128 -0.99 11.52 7.42
N PHE A 129 -1.35 10.23 7.28
CA PHE A 129 -1.56 9.35 8.42
C PHE A 129 -0.26 9.12 9.21
N SER A 130 0.87 8.89 8.54
CA SER A 130 2.16 8.74 9.23
C SER A 130 2.54 9.98 10.03
N GLN A 131 2.30 11.18 9.48
CA GLN A 131 2.49 12.45 10.18
C GLN A 131 1.55 12.57 11.39
N HIS A 132 0.29 12.17 11.24
CA HIS A 132 -0.69 12.15 12.33
C HIS A 132 -0.24 11.26 13.50
N ILE A 133 0.27 10.06 13.23
CA ILE A 133 0.79 9.15 14.25
C ILE A 133 2.02 9.75 14.95
N VAL A 134 2.98 10.28 14.19
CA VAL A 134 4.17 10.93 14.77
C VAL A 134 3.79 12.10 15.68
N ARG A 135 2.79 12.90 15.32
CA ARG A 135 2.38 14.07 16.12
C ARG A 135 1.59 13.70 17.36
N ASN A 136 0.66 12.75 17.26
CA ASN A 136 -0.34 12.51 18.30
C ASN A 136 -0.06 11.28 19.16
N PHE A 137 0.69 10.30 18.64
CA PHE A 137 0.92 9.03 19.32
C PHE A 137 2.37 8.83 19.76
N ALA A 138 3.32 9.69 19.34
CA ALA A 138 4.72 9.56 19.72
C ALA A 138 4.95 9.29 21.23
N PRO A 139 4.32 10.01 22.18
CA PRO A 139 4.52 9.75 23.62
C PRO A 139 4.10 8.34 24.07
N ARG A 140 3.17 7.71 23.35
CA ARG A 140 2.61 6.38 23.65
C ARG A 140 3.37 5.26 22.96
N LEU A 141 4.25 5.58 22.01
CA LEU A 141 5.05 4.62 21.26
C LEU A 141 6.41 4.39 21.92
N SER A 142 6.92 3.17 21.79
CA SER A 142 8.31 2.85 22.11
C SER A 142 9.27 3.70 21.26
N VAL A 143 10.51 3.86 21.72
CA VAL A 143 11.53 4.62 20.98
C VAL A 143 11.75 4.04 19.58
N ALA A 144 11.76 2.71 19.46
CA ALA A 144 11.94 2.02 18.19
C ALA A 144 10.77 2.28 17.23
N GLU A 145 9.53 2.13 17.69
CA GLU A 145 8.35 2.37 16.84
C GLU A 145 8.25 3.84 16.44
N ARG A 146 8.55 4.77 17.35
CA ARG A 146 8.60 6.20 17.03
C ARG A 146 9.61 6.50 15.92
N GLY A 147 10.81 5.93 16.02
CA GLY A 147 11.85 6.07 14.99
C GLY A 147 11.39 5.52 13.65
N ALA A 148 10.76 4.34 13.64
CA ALA A 148 10.27 3.72 12.42
C ALA A 148 9.13 4.51 11.74
N TRP A 149 8.23 5.11 12.51
CA TRP A 149 7.19 6.00 11.99
C TRP A 149 7.76 7.30 11.41
N MET A 150 8.77 7.89 12.06
CA MET A 150 9.47 9.07 11.55
C MET A 150 10.21 8.77 10.24
N GLU A 151 10.91 7.63 10.17
CA GLU A 151 11.58 7.17 8.96
C GLU A 151 10.59 6.94 7.82
N LEU A 152 9.50 6.21 8.06
CA LEU A 152 8.45 6.00 7.07
C LEU A 152 7.90 7.32 6.54
N SER A 153 7.61 8.27 7.44
CA SER A 153 7.09 9.58 7.04
C SER A 153 8.09 10.38 6.20
N SER A 154 9.37 10.33 6.56
CA SER A 154 10.46 10.93 5.78
C SER A 154 10.54 10.31 4.38
N LEU A 155 10.52 8.98 4.29
CA LEU A 155 10.53 8.25 3.02
C LEU A 155 9.36 8.67 2.13
N LEU A 156 8.14 8.70 2.67
CA LEU A 156 6.94 9.07 1.91
C LEU A 156 6.90 10.55 1.48
N SER A 157 7.57 11.44 2.22
CA SER A 157 7.68 12.86 1.84
C SER A 157 8.51 13.07 0.56
N SER A 158 9.43 12.15 0.26
CA SER A 158 10.27 12.24 -0.92
C SER A 158 9.44 12.03 -2.20
N PRO A 159 9.56 12.90 -3.22
CA PRO A 159 8.97 12.64 -4.55
C PRO A 159 9.47 11.33 -5.15
N SER A 160 10.67 10.90 -4.73
CA SER A 160 11.37 9.70 -5.18
C SER A 160 11.15 8.48 -4.29
N ALA A 161 10.23 8.53 -3.32
CA ALA A 161 9.81 7.34 -2.57
C ALA A 161 9.39 6.26 -3.57
N GLN A 162 10.11 5.14 -3.55
CA GLN A 162 10.59 4.45 -4.74
C GLN A 162 9.49 3.88 -5.65
N LEU A 163 9.44 4.42 -6.86
CA LEU A 163 9.13 3.68 -8.09
C LEU A 163 10.44 3.57 -8.87
N ILE A 164 11.32 2.65 -8.47
CA ILE A 164 12.53 2.34 -9.25
C ILE A 164 12.14 1.29 -10.29
N CYS A 165 11.61 1.76 -11.43
CA CYS A 165 11.71 1.01 -12.66
C CYS A 165 13.19 0.96 -13.04
N THR A 166 13.84 -0.21 -13.02
CA THR A 166 15.14 -0.33 -13.69
C THR A 166 14.91 -0.06 -15.17
N LYS A 167 15.46 1.04 -15.70
CA LYS A 167 15.43 1.32 -17.14
C LYS A 167 16.16 0.18 -17.86
N GLU A 168 15.53 -0.34 -18.92
CA GLU A 168 16.18 -1.18 -19.94
C GLU A 168 17.55 -0.59 -20.31
N GLU A 169 18.60 -1.41 -20.25
CA GLU A 169 19.78 -1.15 -21.07
C GLU A 169 19.34 -1.19 -22.53
N PRO A 170 19.73 -0.21 -23.37
CA PRO A 170 19.36 -0.22 -24.77
C PRO A 170 19.93 -1.48 -25.42
N LYS A 171 19.04 -2.33 -25.95
CA LYS A 171 19.44 -3.47 -26.79
C LYS A 171 20.35 -2.93 -27.89
N LEU A 172 21.62 -3.35 -27.87
CA LEU A 172 22.55 -3.13 -28.97
C LEU A 172 21.91 -3.69 -30.25
N PRO A 173 21.98 -2.95 -31.37
CA PRO A 173 21.36 -3.40 -32.62
C PRO A 173 21.95 -4.74 -33.03
N GLU A 174 21.07 -5.69 -33.37
CA GLU A 174 21.47 -6.95 -33.98
C GLU A 174 22.31 -6.64 -35.22
N THR A 175 23.60 -7.00 -35.15
CA THR A 175 24.45 -7.06 -36.32
C THR A 175 23.80 -7.99 -37.33
N THR A 176 23.27 -7.40 -38.40
CA THR A 176 22.88 -8.10 -39.61
C THR A 176 24.16 -8.77 -40.14
N ARG A 177 24.32 -10.07 -39.87
CA ARG A 177 25.26 -10.88 -40.65
C ARG A 177 24.66 -11.02 -42.04
N GLY A 178 25.30 -10.35 -42.98
CA GLY A 178 24.97 -10.34 -44.38
C GLY A 178 25.03 -11.74 -45.00
N LYS A 179 24.29 -11.80 -46.11
CA LYS A 179 24.25 -12.76 -47.22
C LYS A 179 25.47 -13.66 -47.37
#